data_AF-A0AAW8APN6-F1
#
_entry.id   AF-A0AAW8APN6-F1
#
_cell.length_a   1.000
_cell.length_b   1.000
_cell.length_c   1.000
_cell.angle_alpha   90.00
_cell.angle_beta   90.00
_cell.angle_gamma   90.00
#
_symmetry.space_group_name_H-M   'P 1'
#
loop_
_entity.id
_entity.type
_entity.pdbx_description
1 polymer ?
#
loop_
_entity_poly.entity_id
_entity_poly.type
_entity_poly.pdbx_seq_one_letter_code
_entity_poly.pdbx_strand_id
1 'polypeptide(L)'
;NNLEQMRAIMEAAAKTDSPVIVQASAGARKYAGSNFLRHMILAAIEEFPDVPVCMHQDHGTSPAVCQRSIAMGFSSVMMDGSLGEDGKTPT
;
A
#
# COMPACT_ATOMS: atom_id res chain seq x y z
N ASN A 1 -2.29 -2.59 -8.49
CA ASN A 1 -3.03 -1.31 -8.58
C ASN A 1 -4.52 -1.47 -8.88
N ASN A 2 -5.01 -2.67 -9.17
CA ASN A 2 -6.42 -2.96 -9.46
C ASN A 2 -6.89 -4.20 -8.68
N LEU A 3 -8.17 -4.52 -8.82
CA LEU A 3 -8.84 -5.61 -8.12
C LEU A 3 -8.15 -6.95 -8.36
N GLU A 4 -7.83 -7.25 -9.62
CA GLU A 4 -7.27 -8.52 -10.06
C GLU A 4 -5.93 -8.81 -9.36
N GLN A 5 -5.08 -7.79 -9.22
CA GLN A 5 -3.81 -7.95 -8.51
C GLN A 5 -4.01 -8.16 -7.01
N MET A 6 -4.95 -7.45 -6.38
CA MET A 6 -5.25 -7.65 -4.97
C MET A 6 -5.75 -9.07 -4.70
N ARG A 7 -6.70 -9.55 -5.51
CA ARG A 7 -7.22 -10.92 -5.38
C ARG A 7 -6.12 -11.96 -5.54
N ALA A 8 -5.29 -11.84 -6.58
CA ALA A 8 -4.20 -12.78 -6.81
C ALA A 8 -3.23 -12.85 -5.62
N ILE A 9 -2.92 -11.70 -5.00
CA ILE A 9 -2.05 -11.64 -3.81
C ILE A 9 -2.71 -12.32 -2.61
N MET A 10 -3.97 -11.99 -2.32
CA MET A 10 -4.68 -12.51 -1.15
C MET A 10 -5.00 -14.00 -1.27
N GLU A 11 -5.41 -14.46 -2.45
CA GLU A 11 -5.67 -15.88 -2.72
C GLU A 11 -4.38 -16.71 -2.59
N ALA A 12 -3.24 -16.17 -3.05
CA ALA A 12 -1.95 -16.82 -2.86
C ALA A 12 -1.57 -16.89 -1.37
N ALA A 13 -1.69 -15.78 -0.64
CA ALA A 13 -1.37 -15.70 0.79
C ALA A 13 -2.23 -16.68 1.63
N ALA A 14 -3.53 -16.74 1.35
CA ALA A 14 -4.45 -17.68 1.99
C ALA A 14 -4.09 -19.14 1.67
N LYS A 15 -3.75 -19.45 0.41
CA LYS A 15 -3.37 -20.80 0.00
C LYS A 15 -2.06 -21.28 0.65
N THR A 16 -1.15 -20.37 0.96
CA THR A 16 0.16 -20.70 1.55
C THR A 16 0.25 -20.42 3.04
N ASP A 17 -0.87 -20.10 3.70
CA ASP A 17 -0.93 -19.75 5.13
C ASP A 17 0.15 -18.72 5.52
N SER A 18 0.23 -17.64 4.73
CA SER A 18 1.31 -16.65 4.82
C SER A 18 0.77 -15.26 5.15
N PRO A 19 1.45 -14.49 6.02
CA PRO A 19 1.15 -13.07 6.16
C PRO A 19 1.55 -12.32 4.89
N VAL A 20 0.94 -11.17 4.64
CA VAL A 20 1.17 -10.41 3.41
C VAL A 20 1.44 -8.94 3.67
N ILE A 21 2.38 -8.39 2.91
CA ILE A 21 2.60 -6.94 2.79
C ILE A 21 2.14 -6.54 1.40
N VAL A 22 1.11 -5.70 1.34
CA VAL A 22 0.65 -5.10 0.09
C VAL A 22 1.11 -3.65 0.06
N GLN A 23 1.76 -3.25 -1.03
CA GLN A 23 2.30 -1.90 -1.16
C GLN A 23 1.63 -1.10 -2.27
N ALA A 24 1.42 0.20 -2.03
CA ALA A 24 0.94 1.14 -3.04
C ALA A 24 1.93 2.29 -3.26
N SER A 25 2.46 2.36 -4.47
CA SER A 25 3.33 3.45 -4.92
C SER A 25 2.56 4.74 -5.17
N ALA A 26 3.28 5.86 -5.32
CA ALA A 26 2.69 7.13 -5.75
C ALA A 26 1.95 7.02 -7.10
N GLY A 27 2.47 6.23 -8.03
CA GLY A 27 1.83 5.94 -9.31
C GLY A 27 0.49 5.20 -9.15
N ALA A 28 0.43 4.23 -8.23
CA ALA A 28 -0.79 3.51 -7.91
C ALA A 28 -1.89 4.46 -7.40
N ARG A 29 -1.52 5.39 -6.51
CA ARG A 29 -2.46 6.41 -5.98
C ARG A 29 -2.98 7.34 -7.06
N LYS A 30 -2.11 7.76 -7.99
CA LYS A 30 -2.51 8.62 -9.12
C LYS A 30 -3.45 7.89 -10.09
N TYR A 31 -3.23 6.60 -10.31
CA TYR A 31 -4.02 5.78 -11.23
C TYR A 31 -5.39 5.42 -10.63
N ALA A 32 -5.41 4.74 -9.48
CA ALA A 32 -6.63 4.21 -8.89
C ALA A 32 -7.40 5.25 -8.07
N GLY A 33 -6.73 6.29 -7.57
CA GLY A 33 -7.30 7.18 -6.57
C GLY A 33 -7.19 6.59 -5.17
N SER A 34 -6.98 7.45 -4.18
CA SER A 34 -6.65 7.02 -2.82
C SER A 34 -7.80 6.30 -2.11
N ASN A 35 -9.05 6.72 -2.36
CA ASN A 35 -10.23 6.08 -1.78
C ASN A 35 -10.46 4.66 -2.34
N PHE A 36 -10.28 4.47 -3.65
CA PHE A 36 -10.41 3.14 -4.26
C PHE A 36 -9.39 2.17 -3.69
N LEU A 37 -8.12 2.60 -3.57
CA LEU A 37 -7.09 1.77 -2.94
C LEU A 37 -7.47 1.39 -1.51
N ARG A 38 -7.89 2.38 -0.70
CA ARG A 38 -8.33 2.13 0.68
C ARG A 38 -9.45 1.09 0.74
N HIS A 39 -10.50 1.27 -0.05
CA HIS A 39 -11.64 0.35 -0.04
C HIS A 39 -11.32 -1.04 -0.60
N MET A 40 -10.40 -1.14 -1.55
CA MET A 40 -9.92 -2.43 -2.06
C MET A 40 -9.20 -3.24 -0.98
N ILE A 41 -8.43 -2.58 -0.11
CA ILE A 41 -7.75 -3.23 1.00
C ILE A 41 -8.74 -3.63 2.08
N LEU A 42 -9.71 -2.77 2.41
CA LEU A 42 -10.76 -3.11 3.36
C LEU A 42 -11.54 -4.34 2.89
N ALA A 43 -11.94 -4.38 1.62
CA ALA A 43 -12.60 -5.55 1.04
C ALA A 43 -11.73 -6.81 1.10
N ALA A 44 -10.42 -6.69 0.85
CA ALA A 44 -9.49 -7.81 0.96
C ALA A 44 -9.38 -8.35 2.40
N ILE A 45 -9.32 -7.47 3.40
CA ILE A 45 -9.25 -7.89 4.82
C ILE A 45 -10.58 -8.51 5.26
N GLU A 46 -11.72 -8.00 4.78
CA GLU A 46 -13.05 -8.57 5.04
C GLU A 46 -13.23 -9.95 4.41
N GLU A 47 -12.75 -10.16 3.18
CA GLU A 47 -12.87 -11.44 2.46
C GLU A 47 -11.89 -12.50 2.98
N PHE A 48 -10.71 -12.09 3.47
CA PHE A 48 -9.66 -12.98 3.96
C PHE A 48 -9.28 -12.66 5.42
N PRO A 49 -10.21 -12.84 6.39
CA PRO A 49 -10.04 -12.38 7.77
C PRO A 49 -8.90 -13.06 8.53
N ASP A 50 -8.51 -14.27 8.12
CA ASP A 50 -7.45 -15.06 8.76
C ASP A 50 -6.05 -14.71 8.24
N VAL A 51 -5.93 -13.92 7.16
CA VAL A 51 -4.64 -13.51 6.58
C VAL A 51 -4.19 -12.19 7.23
N PRO A 52 -3.06 -12.14 7.95
CA PRO A 52 -2.54 -10.89 8.47
C PRO A 52 -2.04 -9.99 7.32
N VAL A 53 -2.61 -8.80 7.20
CA VAL A 53 -2.29 -7.83 6.13
C VAL A 53 -1.59 -6.59 6.68
N CYS A 54 -0.42 -6.26 6.12
CA CYS A 54 0.21 -4.96 6.25
C CYS A 54 -0.04 -4.14 4.98
N MET A 55 -0.57 -2.92 5.13
CA MET A 55 -0.66 -1.98 4.02
C MET A 55 0.49 -0.98 4.08
N HIS A 56 1.35 -1.02 3.07
CA HIS A 56 2.59 -0.26 3.02
C HIS A 56 2.55 0.87 1.97
N GLN A 57 2.92 2.08 2.37
CA GLN A 57 3.19 3.17 1.44
C GLN A 57 4.62 3.06 0.96
N ASP A 58 4.76 2.74 -0.33
CA ASP A 58 6.07 2.62 -0.98
C ASP A 58 6.60 4.00 -1.42
N HIS A 59 7.90 4.21 -1.24
CA HIS A 59 8.68 5.41 -1.62
C HIS A 59 7.98 6.76 -1.31
N GLY A 60 7.75 7.06 -0.04
CA GLY A 60 7.27 8.39 0.38
C GLY A 60 8.33 9.46 0.19
N THR A 61 8.06 10.44 -0.69
CA THR A 61 9.03 11.49 -1.04
C THR A 61 9.09 12.66 -0.06
N SER A 62 8.16 12.74 0.90
CA SER A 62 8.21 13.73 1.97
C SER A 62 7.42 13.28 3.21
N PRO A 63 7.71 13.86 4.41
CA PRO A 63 6.96 13.57 5.62
C PRO A 63 5.45 13.81 5.48
N ALA A 64 5.05 14.82 4.69
CA ALA A 64 3.64 15.13 4.45
C ALA A 64 2.93 14.02 3.66
N VAL A 65 3.62 13.37 2.71
CA VAL A 65 3.08 12.20 1.99
C VAL A 65 2.86 11.04 2.96
N CYS A 66 3.83 10.75 3.82
CA CYS A 66 3.71 9.70 4.84
C CYS A 66 2.55 9.97 5.81
N GLN A 67 2.43 11.20 6.33
CA GLN A 67 1.32 11.59 7.21
C GLN A 67 -0.05 11.41 6.53
N ARG A 68 -0.16 11.75 5.24
CA ARG A 68 -1.40 11.55 4.49
C ARG A 68 -1.74 10.06 4.38
N SER A 69 -0.76 9.19 4.12
CA SER A 69 -1.03 7.74 4.06
C SER A 69 -1.45 7.16 5.39
N ILE A 70 -0.86 7.60 6.49
CA ILE A 70 -1.30 7.23 7.85
C ILE A 70 -2.77 7.64 8.04
N ALA A 71 -3.14 8.87 7.68
CA ALA A 71 -4.53 9.35 7.77
C ALA A 71 -5.52 8.56 6.89
N MET A 72 -5.03 7.95 5.80
CA MET A 72 -5.84 7.09 4.92
C MET A 72 -5.96 5.65 5.43
N GLY A 73 -5.28 5.30 6.53
CA GLY A 73 -5.34 3.97 7.14
C GLY A 73 -4.23 3.02 6.70
N PHE A 74 -3.14 3.52 6.11
CA PHE A 74 -1.95 2.69 5.91
C PHE A 74 -1.33 2.34 7.27
N SER A 75 -1.04 1.05 7.48
CA SER A 75 -0.41 0.56 8.72
C SER A 75 1.12 0.64 8.70
N SER A 76 1.72 0.91 7.53
CA SER A 76 3.15 1.09 7.36
C SER A 76 3.47 2.15 6.29
N VAL A 77 4.56 2.91 6.50
CA VAL A 77 5.03 3.92 5.55
C VAL A 77 6.55 3.87 5.41
N MET A 78 7.05 4.00 4.18
CA MET A 78 8.46 4.28 3.89
C MET A 78 8.63 5.77 3.61
N MET A 79 9.48 6.45 4.39
CA MET A 79 10.04 7.75 4.02
C MET A 79 11.35 7.52 3.28
N ASP A 80 11.34 7.70 1.96
CA ASP A 80 12.54 7.55 1.15
C ASP A 80 13.37 8.83 1.20
N GLY A 81 14.15 8.96 2.28
CA GLY A 81 15.08 10.07 2.48
C GLY A 81 16.43 9.86 1.79
N SER A 82 16.56 8.86 0.91
CA SER A 82 17.75 8.73 0.06
C SER A 82 17.69 9.67 -1.15
N LEU A 83 16.50 10.23 -1.43
CA LEU A 83 16.21 11.13 -2.52
C LEU A 83 15.50 12.39 -2.00
N GLY A 84 15.61 13.48 -2.73
CA GLY A 84 14.84 14.70 -2.53
C GLY A 84 13.36 14.53 -2.89
N GLU A 85 12.54 15.55 -2.65
CA GLU A 85 11.08 15.46 -2.86
C GLU A 85 10.67 15.17 -4.32
N ASP A 86 11.57 15.39 -5.28
CA ASP A 86 11.38 15.04 -6.69
C ASP A 86 11.43 13.53 -6.97
N GLY A 87 11.86 12.73 -5.98
CA GLY A 87 12.04 11.29 -6.08
C GLY A 87 13.14 10.88 -7.05
N LYS A 88 14.13 11.75 -7.30
CA LYS A 88 15.20 11.53 -8.30
C LYS A 88 16.58 12.01 -7.85
N THR A 89 16.66 13.14 -7.16
CA THR A 89 17.93 13.76 -6.78
C THR A 89 18.43 13.15 -5.46
N PRO A 90 19.63 12.56 -5.37
CA PRO A 90 20.16 12.06 -4.11
C PRO A 90 20.32 13.15 -3.04
N THR A 91 20.15 12.79 -1.76
CA THR A 91 20.31 13.69 -0.60
C THR A 91 21.35 13.20 0.39
#